data_AF-A0A536DSC1-F1
#
_entry.id   AF-A0A536DSC1-F1
#
_cell.length_a   1.000
_cell.length_b   1.000
_cell.length_c   1.000
_cell.angle_alpha   90.00
_cell.angle_beta   90.00
_cell.angle_gamma   90.00
#
_symmetry.space_group_name_H-M   'P 1'
#
loop_
_entity.id
_entity.type
_entity.pdbx_description
1 polymer ?
#
loop_
_entity_poly.entity_id
_entity_poly.type
_entity_poly.pdbx_seq_one_letter_code
_entity_poly.pdbx_strand_id
1 'polypeptide(L)'
;MEQRRAAEPTHQGPTPEDKSYAEWFAWAKRSGAPAGACHAAAQGAFRALAAGHDMNTAVQWATLAMASPPGLVGQSRQIYCAWYSLGNIDLKLPTAQAHAFANGAIQALEGGTDSMGAHQAGLAAAGITGG
;
A
#
# COMPACT_ATOMS: atom_id res chain seq x y z
N MET A 1 -33.40 -10.11 -22.60
CA MET A 1 -32.28 -9.15 -22.53
C MET A 1 -31.22 -9.79 -21.64
N GLU A 2 -30.22 -10.43 -22.25
CA GLU A 2 -29.16 -11.13 -21.52
C GLU A 2 -28.19 -10.07 -20.97
N GLN A 3 -28.27 -9.80 -19.67
CA GLN A 3 -27.28 -8.95 -18.99
C GLN A 3 -25.96 -9.71 -19.03
N ARG A 4 -25.09 -9.32 -19.96
CA ARG A 4 -23.68 -9.69 -19.96
C ARG A 4 -23.13 -9.34 -18.58
N ARG A 5 -22.93 -10.36 -17.73
CA ARG A 5 -22.02 -10.28 -16.60
C ARG A 5 -20.68 -9.88 -17.20
N ALA A 6 -20.37 -8.59 -17.14
CA ALA A 6 -19.02 -8.12 -17.37
C ALA A 6 -18.16 -8.86 -16.35
N ALA A 7 -17.28 -9.73 -16.85
CA ALA A 7 -16.27 -10.34 -16.01
C ALA A 7 -15.56 -9.22 -15.25
N GLU A 8 -15.54 -9.32 -13.93
CA GLU A 8 -14.80 -8.41 -13.07
C GLU A 8 -13.36 -8.31 -13.59
N PRO A 9 -12.75 -7.11 -13.60
CA PRO A 9 -11.40 -6.95 -14.11
C PRO A 9 -10.49 -7.90 -13.33
N THR A 10 -9.93 -8.88 -14.04
CA THR A 10 -8.82 -9.71 -13.57
C THR A 10 -7.76 -8.77 -13.01
N HIS A 11 -7.48 -8.90 -11.72
CA HIS A 11 -6.68 -7.99 -10.91
C HIS A 11 -5.46 -7.44 -11.69
N GLN A 12 -5.58 -6.19 -12.14
CA GLN A 12 -4.41 -5.43 -12.58
C GLN A 12 -3.65 -5.10 -11.29
N GLY A 13 -2.36 -5.43 -11.22
CA GLY A 13 -1.54 -5.16 -10.04
C GLY A 13 -1.61 -3.70 -9.57
N PRO A 14 -0.99 -3.36 -8.41
CA PRO A 14 -1.21 -2.09 -7.74
C PRO A 14 -1.02 -0.90 -8.69
N THR A 15 -2.04 -0.05 -8.76
CA THR A 15 -2.00 1.14 -9.62
C THR A 15 -0.92 2.11 -9.12
N PRO A 16 -0.46 3.08 -9.95
CA PRO A 16 0.45 4.13 -9.48
C PRO A 16 -0.08 4.86 -8.23
N GLU A 17 -1.40 5.04 -8.14
CA GLU A 17 -2.06 5.63 -6.98
C GLU A 17 -1.96 4.74 -5.75
N ASP A 18 -2.15 3.43 -5.88
CA ASP A 18 -1.97 2.49 -4.76
C ASP A 18 -0.52 2.47 -4.25
N LYS A 19 0.45 2.58 -5.17
CA LYS A 19 1.87 2.67 -4.81
C LYS A 19 2.16 3.95 -4.02
N SER A 20 1.77 5.11 -4.55
CA SER A 20 1.96 6.38 -3.86
C SER A 20 1.24 6.40 -2.50
N TYR A 21 0.03 5.85 -2.44
CA TYR A 21 -0.72 5.75 -1.18
C TYR A 21 0.02 4.89 -0.14
N ALA A 22 0.57 3.75 -0.54
CA ALA A 22 1.35 2.88 0.34
C ALA A 22 2.67 3.54 0.81
N GLU A 23 3.33 4.32 -0.06
CA GLU A 23 4.51 5.11 0.30
C GLU A 23 4.19 6.15 1.39
N TRP A 24 3.08 6.88 1.25
CA TRP A 24 2.64 7.84 2.27
C TRP A 24 2.21 7.16 3.57
N PHE A 25 1.57 5.99 3.47
CA PHE A 25 1.27 5.17 4.64
C PHE A 25 2.55 4.76 5.39
N ALA A 26 3.57 4.28 4.67
CA ALA A 26 4.84 3.89 5.27
C ALA A 26 5.62 5.09 5.82
N TRP A 27 5.57 6.25 5.16
CA TRP A 27 6.11 7.51 5.70
C TRP A 27 5.50 7.87 7.05
N ALA A 28 4.18 7.79 7.17
CA ALA A 28 3.47 8.08 8.42
C ALA A 28 3.82 7.06 9.52
N LYS A 29 3.83 5.76 9.17
CA LYS A 29 4.17 4.68 10.12
C LYS A 29 5.59 4.81 10.64
N ARG A 30 6.55 5.14 9.76
CA ARG A 30 7.95 5.41 10.14
C ARG A 30 8.10 6.64 11.03
N SER A 31 7.19 7.60 10.93
CA SER A 31 7.12 8.78 11.81
C SER A 31 6.46 8.48 13.17
N GLY A 32 6.06 7.23 13.42
CA GLY A 32 5.46 6.79 14.69
C GLY A 32 3.93 6.90 14.75
N ALA A 33 3.25 7.17 13.64
CA ALA A 33 1.80 7.26 13.62
C ALA A 33 1.13 5.88 13.80
N PRO A 34 -0.01 5.78 14.51
CA PRO A 34 -0.80 4.55 14.55
C PRO A 34 -1.39 4.22 13.16
N ALA A 35 -1.72 2.96 12.91
CA ALA A 35 -2.17 2.50 11.58
C ALA A 35 -3.38 3.29 11.02
N GLY A 36 -4.34 3.65 11.86
CA GLY A 36 -5.47 4.51 11.47
C GLY A 36 -5.02 5.90 10.99
N ALA A 37 -4.07 6.52 11.70
CA ALA A 37 -3.50 7.81 11.31
C ALA A 37 -2.62 7.70 10.05
N CYS A 38 -2.00 6.54 9.79
CA CYS A 38 -1.23 6.30 8.57
C CYS A 38 -2.11 6.35 7.31
N HIS A 39 -3.33 5.80 7.39
CA HIS A 39 -4.31 5.90 6.30
C HIS A 39 -4.81 7.32 6.10
N ALA A 40 -5.03 8.06 7.20
CA ALA A 40 -5.44 9.45 7.13
C ALA A 40 -4.34 10.32 6.48
N ALA A 41 -3.08 10.10 6.88
CA ALA A 41 -1.92 10.74 6.27
C ALA A 41 -1.83 10.51 4.76
N ALA A 42 -1.95 9.26 4.32
CA ALA A 42 -1.94 8.92 2.91
C ALA A 42 -3.09 9.58 2.13
N GLN A 43 -4.28 9.67 2.71
CA GLN A 43 -5.40 10.41 2.11
C GLN A 43 -5.11 11.91 2.01
N GLY A 44 -4.54 12.52 3.06
CA GLY A 44 -4.17 13.93 3.08
C GLY A 44 -3.16 14.27 1.99
N ALA A 45 -2.07 13.51 1.90
CA ALA A 45 -1.07 13.67 0.85
C ALA A 45 -1.67 13.49 -0.56
N PHE A 46 -2.46 12.43 -0.75
CA PHE A 46 -3.05 12.15 -2.05
C PHE A 46 -4.00 13.26 -2.51
N ARG A 47 -4.79 13.83 -1.59
CA ARG A 47 -5.64 14.99 -1.89
C ARG A 47 -4.83 16.22 -2.29
N ALA A 48 -3.70 16.47 -1.63
CA ALA A 48 -2.84 17.60 -1.97
C ALA A 48 -2.22 17.43 -3.37
N LEU A 49 -1.68 16.26 -3.67
CA LEU A 49 -1.07 15.96 -4.97
C LEU A 49 -2.11 15.97 -6.10
N ALA A 50 -3.31 15.42 -5.87
CA ALA A 50 -4.41 15.47 -6.83
C ALA A 50 -4.90 16.90 -7.12
N ALA A 51 -4.76 17.81 -6.14
CA ALA A 51 -5.02 19.23 -6.31
C ALA A 51 -3.87 19.99 -7.00
N GLY A 52 -2.80 19.31 -7.42
CA GLY A 52 -1.65 19.90 -8.10
C GLY A 52 -0.65 20.58 -7.17
N HIS A 53 -0.73 20.34 -5.86
CA HIS A 53 0.23 20.87 -4.91
C HIS A 53 1.56 20.09 -4.93
N ASP A 54 2.60 20.73 -4.41
CA ASP A 54 3.94 20.15 -4.30
C ASP A 54 4.07 19.16 -3.13
N MET A 55 5.24 18.50 -3.06
CA MET A 55 5.53 17.53 -2.00
C MET A 55 5.50 18.15 -0.60
N ASN A 56 5.91 19.41 -0.44
CA ASN A 56 5.88 20.08 0.86
C ASN A 56 4.44 20.26 1.36
N THR A 57 3.56 20.70 0.48
CA THR A 57 2.13 20.83 0.78
C THR A 57 1.51 19.46 1.06
N ALA A 58 1.92 18.42 0.32
CA ALA A 58 1.46 17.05 0.58
C ALA A 58 1.85 16.55 1.98
N VAL A 59 3.08 16.82 2.44
CA VAL A 59 3.50 16.52 3.82
C VAL A 59 2.65 17.27 4.85
N GLN A 60 2.37 18.56 4.61
CA GLN A 60 1.53 19.36 5.52
C GLN A 60 0.12 18.78 5.63
N TRP A 61 -0.52 18.47 4.49
CA TRP A 61 -1.86 17.89 4.47
C TRP A 61 -1.89 16.49 5.08
N ALA A 62 -0.88 15.67 4.83
CA ALA A 62 -0.75 14.36 5.46
C ALA A 62 -0.67 14.47 6.98
N THR A 63 0.16 15.39 7.49
CA THR A 63 0.32 15.62 8.93
C THR A 63 -0.97 16.12 9.56
N LEU A 64 -1.64 17.08 8.93
CA LEU A 64 -2.95 17.59 9.38
C LEU A 64 -4.01 16.48 9.41
N ALA A 65 -4.03 15.61 8.41
CA ALA A 65 -5.01 14.54 8.31
C ALA A 65 -4.86 13.49 9.42
N MET A 66 -3.67 13.27 9.97
CA MET A 66 -3.45 12.32 11.07
C MET A 66 -4.26 12.64 12.33
N ALA A 67 -4.69 13.89 12.52
CA ALA A 67 -5.53 14.31 13.65
C ALA A 67 -6.99 13.87 13.52
N SER A 68 -7.39 13.31 12.36
CA SER A 68 -8.75 12.86 12.09
C SER A 68 -8.81 11.35 11.83
N PRO A 69 -9.95 10.69 12.07
CA PRO A 69 -10.16 9.32 11.61
C PRO A 69 -9.94 9.23 10.09
N PRO A 70 -9.32 8.14 9.57
CA PRO A 70 -9.21 7.95 8.14
C PRO A 70 -10.60 7.80 7.51
N GLY A 71 -10.77 8.33 6.30
CA GLY A 71 -11.90 7.96 5.46
C GLY A 71 -11.87 6.47 5.11
N LEU A 72 -12.96 5.95 4.55
CA LEU A 72 -13.04 4.54 4.14
C LEU A 72 -11.90 4.17 3.17
N VAL A 73 -11.19 3.09 3.50
CA VAL A 73 -10.13 2.52 2.66
C VAL A 73 -10.57 1.11 2.26
N GLY A 74 -10.54 0.79 0.97
CA GLY A 74 -10.86 -0.56 0.48
C GLY A 74 -9.91 -1.62 1.04
N GLN A 75 -10.42 -2.83 1.27
CA GLN A 75 -9.66 -3.93 1.89
C GLN A 75 -8.35 -4.25 1.16
N SER A 76 -8.37 -4.32 -0.18
CA SER A 76 -7.17 -4.59 -0.98
C SER A 76 -6.06 -3.55 -0.77
N ARG A 77 -6.43 -2.26 -0.66
CA ARG A 77 -5.47 -1.19 -0.38
C ARG A 77 -4.92 -1.26 1.04
N GLN A 78 -5.74 -1.63 2.02
CA GLN A 78 -5.27 -1.84 3.40
C GLN A 78 -4.23 -2.97 3.45
N ILE A 79 -4.52 -4.11 2.81
CA ILE A 79 -3.61 -5.26 2.73
C ILE A 79 -2.31 -4.87 2.02
N TYR A 80 -2.40 -4.14 0.91
CA TYR A 80 -1.24 -3.65 0.18
C TYR A 80 -0.36 -2.73 1.02
N CYS A 81 -0.95 -1.76 1.75
CA CYS A 81 -0.21 -0.88 2.65
C CYS A 81 0.48 -1.66 3.77
N ALA A 82 -0.18 -2.68 4.31
CA ALA A 82 0.38 -3.53 5.37
C ALA A 82 1.64 -4.23 4.87
N TRP A 83 1.57 -4.96 3.75
CA TRP A 83 2.71 -5.67 3.18
C TRP A 83 3.80 -4.73 2.69
N TYR A 84 3.45 -3.62 2.03
CA TYR A 84 4.43 -2.63 1.60
C TYR A 84 5.18 -2.06 2.80
N SER A 85 4.48 -1.69 3.88
CA SER A 85 5.11 -1.14 5.08
C SER A 85 6.00 -2.16 5.78
N LEU A 86 5.63 -3.45 5.78
CA LEU A 86 6.48 -4.53 6.30
C LEU A 86 7.78 -4.62 5.48
N GLY A 87 7.68 -4.63 4.15
CA GLY A 87 8.85 -4.64 3.26
C GLY A 87 9.74 -3.40 3.40
N ASN A 88 9.14 -2.22 3.42
CA ASN A 88 9.88 -0.96 3.42
C ASN A 88 10.50 -0.62 4.80
N ILE A 89 9.78 -0.89 5.90
CA ILE A 89 10.19 -0.49 7.24
C ILE A 89 10.93 -1.62 7.94
N ASP A 90 10.31 -2.79 8.04
CA ASP A 90 10.82 -3.90 8.86
C ASP A 90 11.94 -4.66 8.13
N LEU A 91 11.77 -4.91 6.84
CA LEU A 91 12.78 -5.56 5.98
C LEU A 91 13.77 -4.57 5.35
N LYS A 92 13.54 -3.25 5.51
CA LYS A 92 14.38 -2.16 4.97
C LYS A 92 14.64 -2.26 3.45
N LEU A 93 13.67 -2.77 2.70
CA LEU A 93 13.81 -2.92 1.26
C LEU A 93 13.72 -1.57 0.54
N PRO A 94 14.52 -1.35 -0.53
CA PRO A 94 14.33 -0.24 -1.44
C PRO A 94 12.89 -0.19 -1.97
N THR A 95 12.37 1.01 -2.24
CA THR A 95 10.97 1.23 -2.66
C THR A 95 10.49 0.26 -3.74
N ALA A 96 11.28 0.04 -4.80
CA ALA A 96 10.92 -0.88 -5.88
C ALA A 96 10.76 -2.33 -5.38
N GLN A 97 11.68 -2.80 -4.53
CA GLN A 97 11.63 -4.14 -3.95
C GLN A 97 10.51 -4.27 -2.93
N ALA A 98 10.21 -3.23 -2.15
CA ALA A 98 9.08 -3.23 -1.22
C ALA A 98 7.72 -3.33 -1.95
N HIS A 99 7.58 -2.68 -3.11
CA HIS A 99 6.39 -2.86 -3.96
C HIS A 99 6.31 -4.27 -4.56
N ALA A 100 7.44 -4.83 -5.01
CA ALA A 100 7.50 -6.20 -5.50
C ALA A 100 7.14 -7.20 -4.41
N PHE A 101 7.67 -7.01 -3.20
CA PHE A 101 7.33 -7.76 -2.00
C PHE A 101 5.83 -7.74 -1.71
N ALA A 102 5.23 -6.55 -1.66
CA ALA A 102 3.80 -6.42 -1.39
C ALA A 102 2.92 -7.07 -2.47
N ASN A 103 3.30 -6.93 -3.74
CA ASN A 103 2.59 -7.55 -4.84
C ASN A 103 2.69 -9.09 -4.81
N GLY A 104 3.88 -9.64 -4.56
CA GLY A 104 4.08 -11.08 -4.44
C GLY A 104 3.29 -11.69 -3.27
N ALA A 105 3.26 -11.00 -2.13
CA ALA A 105 2.49 -11.44 -0.97
C ALA A 105 0.98 -11.46 -1.25
N ILE A 106 0.43 -10.43 -1.90
CA ILE A 106 -1.00 -10.40 -2.26
C ILE A 106 -1.35 -11.50 -3.25
N GLN A 107 -0.55 -11.69 -4.30
CA GLN A 107 -0.79 -12.75 -5.28
C GLN A 107 -0.82 -14.14 -4.62
N ALA A 108 0.03 -14.37 -3.63
CA ALA A 108 0.03 -15.61 -2.87
C ALA A 108 -1.19 -15.75 -1.95
N LEU A 109 -1.65 -14.68 -1.29
CA LEU A 109 -2.89 -14.70 -0.50
C LEU A 109 -4.11 -14.99 -1.38
N GLU A 110 -4.17 -14.37 -2.57
CA GLU A 110 -5.21 -14.62 -3.56
C GLU A 110 -5.16 -16.06 -4.11
N GLY A 111 -3.97 -16.63 -4.20
CA GLY A 111 -3.74 -18.05 -4.48
C GLY A 111 -4.11 -19.00 -3.33
N GLY A 112 -4.60 -18.48 -2.20
CA GLY A 112 -5.07 -19.27 -1.06
C GLY A 112 -3.99 -19.67 -0.06
N THR A 113 -2.79 -19.08 -0.14
CA THR A 113 -1.75 -19.31 0.87
C THR A 113 -2.04 -18.57 2.17
N ASP A 114 -1.41 -19.00 3.27
CA ASP A 114 -1.46 -18.30 4.54
C ASP A 114 -0.46 -17.13 4.60
N SER A 115 -0.41 -16.42 5.74
CA SER A 115 0.49 -15.28 5.91
C SER A 115 1.98 -15.66 5.79
N MET A 116 2.36 -16.90 6.11
CA MET A 116 3.74 -17.35 5.98
C MET A 116 4.10 -17.59 4.51
N GLY A 117 3.22 -18.27 3.77
CA GLY A 117 3.36 -18.44 2.32
C GLY A 117 3.41 -17.11 1.59
N ALA A 118 2.55 -16.17 1.97
CA ALA A 118 2.55 -14.81 1.42
C ALA A 118 3.85 -14.05 1.69
N HIS A 119 4.41 -14.17 2.91
CA HIS A 119 5.68 -13.56 3.23
C HIS A 119 6.82 -14.12 2.36
N GLN A 120 6.89 -15.44 2.19
CA GLN A 120 7.91 -16.09 1.34
C GLN A 120 7.76 -15.71 -0.13
N ALA A 121 6.53 -15.67 -0.64
CA ALA A 121 6.26 -15.22 -2.00
C ALA A 121 6.68 -13.76 -2.21
N GLY A 122 6.43 -12.90 -1.21
CA GLY A 122 6.91 -11.53 -1.21
C GLY A 122 8.43 -11.43 -1.27
N LEU A 123 9.16 -12.20 -0.45
CA LEU A 123 10.62 -12.22 -0.48
C LEU A 123 11.16 -12.66 -1.84
N ALA A 124 10.61 -13.74 -2.40
CA ALA A 124 10.98 -14.21 -3.74
C ALA A 124 10.71 -13.14 -4.81
N ALA A 125 9.56 -12.48 -4.77
CA ALA A 125 9.21 -11.41 -5.71
C ALA A 125 10.13 -10.17 -5.57
N ALA A 126 10.62 -9.90 -4.36
CA ALA A 126 11.61 -8.84 -4.10
C ALA A 126 13.04 -9.20 -4.54
N GLY A 127 13.27 -10.42 -5.05
CA GLY A 127 14.60 -10.93 -5.40
C GLY A 127 15.42 -11.39 -4.19
N ILE A 128 14.76 -11.63 -3.06
CA ILE A 128 15.37 -12.12 -1.82
C ILE A 128 15.08 -13.61 -1.74
N THR A 129 15.82 -14.38 -2.52
CA THR A 129 15.86 -15.84 -2.38
C THR A 129 16.97 -16.18 -1.40
N GLY A 130 16.66 -16.95 -0.35
CA GLY A 130 17.56 -17.28 0.75
C GLY A 130 18.97 -17.66 0.28
N GLY A 131 19.98 -17.16 1.01
CA GLY A 131 21.36 -17.63 0.90
C GLY A 131 21.56 -19.00 1.53
#